data_AF-A0A834XUG5-F1
#
_entry.id   AF-A0A834XUG5-F1
#
_cell.length_a   1.000
_cell.length_b   1.000
_cell.length_c   1.000
_cell.angle_alpha   90.00
_cell.angle_beta   90.00
_cell.angle_gamma   90.00
#
_symmetry.space_group_name_H-M   'P 1'
#
loop_
_entity.id
_entity.type
_entity.pdbx_description
1 polymer ?
#
loop_
_entity_poly.entity_id
_entity_poly.type
_entity_poly.pdbx_seq_one_letter_code
_entity_poly.pdbx_strand_id
1 'polypeptide(L)'
;MDLLEEKENKCIIVTGETGFVVAIELAKRVASEIDVELGTIVGYNVRFDRIYDETTKLIFMTTGVFLHEVISDIKNDKYYIIIIDKAHERRINIDMLISLVYYPLKNTDNLKIIIMSATLDAAKFQKIFDKSPLLSIPGFTYPIGIIYDNECPDDEQSANGIHEILEKIAELIVQIHFNNTNGDILVFLPGKEDILNTEKYIEYPVPLRKLLSTLENLIHYGCLEDDQQITELGKISQKFPVKPCLAKILFESYQYNCTDSIFKIVSMLESP
;
A
#
# COMPACT_ATOMS: atom_id res chain seq x y z
N MET A 1 13.69 31.86 -6.73
CA MET A 1 14.24 31.98 -8.09
C MET A 1 15.68 32.46 -8.03
N ASP A 2 15.98 33.47 -7.22
CA ASP A 2 17.30 34.11 -7.10
C ASP A 2 18.50 33.14 -6.94
N LEU A 3 18.37 32.09 -6.12
CA LEU A 3 19.42 31.08 -5.92
C LEU A 3 19.75 30.22 -7.16
N LEU A 4 18.79 29.99 -8.06
CA LEU A 4 18.98 29.22 -9.29
C LEU A 4 19.45 30.11 -10.45
N GLU A 5 19.20 31.41 -10.37
CA GLU A 5 19.59 32.41 -11.38
C GLU A 5 21.02 32.94 -11.16
N GLU A 6 21.49 33.04 -9.91
CA GLU A 6 22.81 33.62 -9.59
C GLU A 6 24.02 32.67 -9.73
N LYS A 7 23.81 31.36 -10.00
CA LYS A 7 24.89 30.36 -10.02
C LYS A 7 24.95 29.58 -11.33
N GLU A 8 26.14 29.51 -11.93
CA GLU A 8 26.40 28.71 -13.13
C GLU A 8 26.26 27.19 -12.84
N ASN A 9 26.72 26.75 -11.67
CA ASN A 9 26.76 25.34 -11.28
C ASN A 9 25.37 24.80 -10.91
N LYS A 10 25.12 23.51 -11.15
CA LYS A 10 23.80 22.88 -10.98
C LYS A 10 23.51 22.59 -9.50
N CYS A 11 22.23 22.65 -9.12
CA CYS A 11 21.73 22.16 -7.83
C CYS A 11 21.18 20.75 -8.02
N ILE A 12 21.65 19.78 -7.23
CA ILE A 12 21.10 18.42 -7.26
C ILE A 12 20.26 18.18 -6.03
N ILE A 13 19.06 17.66 -6.28
CA ILE A 13 18.25 16.99 -5.26
C ILE A 13 18.39 15.49 -5.50
N VAL A 14 19.14 14.85 -4.63
CA VAL A 14 19.18 13.38 -4.52
C VAL A 14 17.96 12.98 -3.70
N THR A 15 16.93 12.50 -4.37
CA THR A 15 15.77 12.00 -3.67
C THR A 15 16.11 10.63 -3.08
N GLY A 16 15.88 10.51 -1.78
CA GLY A 16 15.95 9.23 -1.09
C GLY A 16 14.93 8.28 -1.71
N GLU A 17 15.47 7.25 -2.36
CA GLU A 17 14.83 6.03 -2.82
C GLU A 17 13.39 5.76 -2.35
N THR A 18 12.40 6.11 -3.16
CA THR A 18 11.15 5.33 -3.24
C THR A 18 10.80 5.08 -4.72
N GLY A 19 11.65 4.31 -5.40
CA GLY A 19 11.44 3.93 -6.82
C GLY A 19 11.66 5.06 -7.82
N PHE A 20 11.96 4.70 -9.07
CA PHE A 20 12.16 5.67 -10.16
C PHE A 20 10.91 6.54 -10.39
N VAL A 21 9.73 6.02 -10.08
CA VAL A 21 8.43 6.72 -10.18
C VAL A 21 8.42 7.97 -9.31
N VAL A 22 8.87 7.90 -8.05
CA VAL A 22 8.81 9.06 -7.15
C VAL A 22 9.76 10.17 -7.60
N ALA A 23 10.95 9.82 -8.07
CA ALA A 23 11.89 10.82 -8.59
C ALA A 23 11.31 11.54 -9.83
N ILE A 24 10.68 10.79 -10.74
CA ILE A 24 10.03 11.33 -11.94
C ILE A 24 8.82 12.21 -11.56
N GLU A 25 7.94 11.73 -10.68
CA GLU A 25 6.73 12.46 -10.28
C GLU A 25 7.06 13.71 -9.47
N LEU A 26 8.09 13.68 -8.61
CA LEU A 26 8.58 14.88 -7.94
C LEU A 26 9.13 15.90 -8.94
N ALA A 27 9.94 15.46 -9.91
CA ALA A 27 10.46 16.36 -10.93
C ALA A 27 9.34 17.00 -11.76
N LYS A 28 8.36 16.21 -12.19
CA LYS A 28 7.17 16.70 -12.90
C LYS A 28 6.37 17.67 -12.06
N ARG A 29 6.09 17.33 -10.80
CA ARG A 29 5.32 18.18 -9.90
C ARG A 29 6.04 19.50 -9.67
N VAL A 30 7.34 19.46 -9.38
CA VAL A 30 8.14 20.65 -9.16
C VAL A 30 8.21 21.50 -10.42
N ALA A 31 8.44 20.91 -11.61
CA ALA A 31 8.40 21.63 -12.87
C ALA A 31 7.05 22.36 -13.09
N SER A 32 5.94 21.71 -12.77
CA SER A 32 4.61 22.31 -12.83
C SER A 32 4.39 23.44 -11.81
N GLU A 33 4.95 23.35 -10.61
CA GLU A 33 4.81 24.39 -9.57
C GLU A 33 5.60 25.67 -9.88
N ILE A 34 6.70 25.55 -10.62
CA ILE A 34 7.50 26.69 -11.09
C ILE A 34 7.18 27.12 -12.53
N ASP A 35 6.15 26.51 -13.14
CA ASP A 35 5.69 26.82 -14.50
C ASP A 35 6.80 26.70 -15.57
N VAL A 36 7.53 25.58 -15.53
CA VAL A 36 8.61 25.27 -16.48
C VAL A 36 8.41 23.91 -17.15
N GLU A 37 8.91 23.78 -18.37
CA GLU A 37 8.90 22.49 -19.06
C GLU A 37 9.94 21.54 -18.45
N LEU A 38 9.54 20.29 -18.20
CA LEU A 38 10.44 19.26 -17.69
C LEU A 38 11.59 19.01 -18.69
N GLY A 39 12.82 19.04 -18.19
CA GLY A 39 14.05 18.96 -18.97
C GLY A 39 14.73 20.31 -19.19
N THR A 40 14.01 21.43 -18.96
CA THR A 40 14.60 22.78 -18.94
C THR A 40 15.23 23.04 -17.58
N ILE A 41 14.70 23.94 -16.76
CA ILE A 41 15.23 24.29 -15.42
C ILE A 41 15.19 23.10 -14.46
N VAL A 42 14.16 22.25 -14.57
CA VAL A 42 13.95 21.07 -13.71
C VAL A 42 14.04 19.79 -14.56
N GLY A 43 14.75 18.78 -14.08
CA GLY A 43 14.89 17.50 -14.75
C GLY A 43 15.06 16.33 -13.79
N TYR A 44 15.21 15.12 -14.33
CA TYR A 44 15.48 13.91 -13.55
C TYR A 44 16.50 13.00 -14.21
N ASN A 45 17.12 12.14 -13.40
CA ASN A 45 18.00 11.07 -13.85
C ASN A 45 17.76 9.81 -13.03
N VAL A 46 17.16 8.82 -13.67
CA VAL A 46 16.87 7.51 -13.07
C VAL A 46 17.50 6.41 -13.93
N ARG A 47 17.48 5.17 -13.44
CA ARG A 47 18.09 4.06 -14.17
C ARG A 47 17.38 3.87 -15.52
N PHE A 48 18.16 3.92 -16.60
CA PHE A 48 17.71 3.78 -17.99
C PHE A 48 16.85 4.92 -18.56
N ASP A 49 16.62 6.00 -17.80
CA ASP A 49 15.84 7.13 -18.29
C ASP A 49 16.34 8.45 -17.70
N ARG A 50 16.54 9.44 -18.57
CA ARG A 50 17.17 10.71 -18.23
C ARG A 50 16.53 11.85 -19.03
N ILE A 51 16.05 12.86 -18.32
CA ILE A 51 15.54 14.11 -18.89
C ILE A 51 16.19 15.29 -18.16
N TYR A 52 17.32 15.77 -18.69
CA TYR A 52 17.97 17.03 -18.32
C TYR A 52 19.07 17.40 -19.32
N ASP A 53 19.30 18.69 -19.53
CA ASP A 53 20.31 19.24 -20.44
C ASP A 53 21.25 20.24 -19.73
N GLU A 54 21.93 21.11 -20.49
CA GLU A 54 22.81 22.15 -19.98
C GLU A 54 22.05 23.29 -19.27
N THR A 55 20.80 23.53 -19.64
CA THR A 55 19.92 24.54 -19.03
C THR A 55 19.37 24.08 -17.68
N THR A 56 19.37 22.77 -17.41
CA THR A 56 18.87 22.22 -16.15
C THR A 56 19.70 22.62 -14.96
N LYS A 57 19.02 23.26 -14.00
CA LYS A 57 19.56 23.72 -12.72
C LYS A 57 19.15 22.84 -11.56
N LEU A 58 18.01 22.15 -11.65
CA LEU A 58 17.49 21.27 -10.60
C LEU A 58 17.30 19.85 -11.12
N ILE A 59 18.05 18.89 -10.60
CA ILE A 59 17.97 17.50 -11.05
C ILE A 59 17.53 16.59 -9.89
N PHE A 60 16.46 15.84 -10.13
CA PHE A 60 15.96 14.77 -9.24
C PHE A 60 16.59 13.43 -9.63
N MET A 61 17.32 12.80 -8.71
CA MET A 61 18.02 11.54 -8.99
C MET A 61 17.74 10.47 -7.96
N THR A 62 17.59 9.22 -8.42
CA THR A 62 17.58 8.08 -7.50
C THR A 62 18.97 7.89 -6.88
N THR A 63 19.01 7.50 -5.60
CA THR A 63 20.24 7.30 -4.84
C THR A 63 21.27 6.42 -5.57
N GLY A 64 20.85 5.30 -6.17
CA GLY A 64 21.76 4.41 -6.90
C GLY A 64 22.43 5.03 -8.14
N VAL A 65 21.71 5.82 -8.93
CA VAL A 65 22.27 6.51 -10.10
C VAL A 65 23.27 7.57 -9.65
N PHE A 66 22.92 8.34 -8.63
CA PHE A 66 23.81 9.37 -8.11
C PHE A 66 25.05 8.77 -7.42
N LEU A 67 24.90 7.66 -6.69
CA LEU A 67 26.02 6.94 -6.10
C LEU A 67 27.03 6.47 -7.17
N HIS A 68 26.55 5.96 -8.30
CA HIS A 68 27.42 5.56 -9.42
C HIS A 68 28.16 6.77 -10.03
N GLU A 69 27.49 7.92 -10.14
CA GLU A 69 28.10 9.16 -10.63
C GLU A 69 29.19 9.66 -9.68
N VAL A 70 28.92 9.65 -8.36
CA VAL A 70 29.87 10.02 -7.30
C VAL A 70 31.10 9.10 -7.30
N ILE A 71 30.91 7.78 -7.45
CA ILE A 71 32.02 6.82 -7.53
C ILE A 71 32.89 7.07 -8.76
N SER A 72 32.27 7.49 -9.87
CA SER A 72 32.99 7.72 -11.14
C SER A 72 33.82 9.01 -11.09
N ASP A 73 33.24 10.10 -10.58
CA ASP A 73 33.96 11.37 -10.44
C ASP A 73 33.30 12.29 -9.40
N ILE A 74 33.81 12.23 -8.17
CA ILE A 74 33.30 13.02 -7.04
C ILE A 74 33.75 14.48 -7.06
N LYS A 75 34.81 14.83 -7.80
CA LYS A 75 35.47 16.14 -7.73
C LYS A 75 34.91 17.16 -8.73
N ASN A 76 33.84 16.81 -9.40
CA ASN A 76 33.33 17.65 -10.46
C ASN A 76 32.61 18.85 -9.83
N ASP A 77 33.09 20.07 -10.08
CA ASP A 77 32.45 21.36 -9.76
C ASP A 77 31.04 21.51 -10.41
N LYS A 78 30.50 20.44 -11.00
CA LYS A 78 29.14 20.31 -11.52
C LYS A 78 28.07 20.74 -10.52
N TYR A 79 28.30 20.52 -9.23
CA TYR A 79 27.27 20.69 -8.20
C TYR A 79 27.63 21.74 -7.17
N TYR A 80 26.67 22.61 -6.89
CA TYR A 80 26.76 23.61 -5.82
C TYR A 80 26.06 23.15 -4.53
N ILE A 81 24.97 22.38 -4.66
CA ILE A 81 24.18 21.85 -3.54
C ILE A 81 23.83 20.40 -3.83
N ILE A 82 23.97 19.54 -2.82
CA ILE A 82 23.46 18.17 -2.81
C ILE A 82 22.47 18.05 -1.66
N ILE A 83 21.22 17.75 -1.98
CA ILE A 83 20.18 17.44 -0.99
C ILE A 83 19.98 15.93 -0.97
N ILE A 84 20.12 15.28 0.19
CA ILE A 84 19.85 13.85 0.39
C ILE A 84 18.58 13.72 1.22
N ASP A 85 17.49 13.29 0.59
CA ASP A 85 16.21 13.09 1.28
C ASP A 85 16.06 11.68 1.90
N LYS A 86 15.11 11.53 2.83
CA LYS A 86 14.73 10.26 3.49
C LYS A 86 15.88 9.54 4.20
N ALA A 87 16.84 10.27 4.76
CA ALA A 87 17.99 9.68 5.46
C ALA A 87 17.62 8.78 6.66
N HIS A 88 16.38 8.88 7.18
CA HIS A 88 15.87 8.02 8.24
C HIS A 88 15.60 6.57 7.82
N GLU A 89 15.46 6.28 6.52
CA GLU A 89 15.26 4.90 6.06
C GLU A 89 16.50 4.01 6.26
N ARG A 90 17.67 4.61 6.52
CA ARG A 90 18.95 3.92 6.82
C ARG A 90 19.28 2.83 5.81
N ARG A 91 19.06 3.14 4.53
CA ARG A 91 19.43 2.30 3.39
C ARG A 91 20.95 2.35 3.20
N ILE A 92 21.53 1.20 2.84
CA ILE A 92 22.97 1.08 2.59
C ILE A 92 23.48 2.08 1.54
N ASN A 93 22.72 2.32 0.47
CA ASN A 93 23.09 3.26 -0.58
C ASN A 93 23.13 4.70 -0.08
N ILE A 94 22.20 5.09 0.79
CA ILE A 94 22.16 6.44 1.38
C ILE A 94 23.34 6.60 2.34
N ASP A 95 23.61 5.63 3.20
CA ASP A 95 24.74 5.68 4.13
C ASP A 95 26.08 5.73 3.38
N MET A 96 26.23 4.92 2.32
CA MET A 96 27.39 4.97 1.44
C MET A 96 27.52 6.33 0.76
N LEU A 97 26.44 6.86 0.20
CA LEU A 97 26.44 8.15 -0.47
C LEU A 97 26.85 9.28 0.49
N ILE A 98 26.26 9.30 1.68
CA ILE A 98 26.62 10.25 2.74
C ILE A 98 28.11 10.12 3.05
N SER A 99 28.63 8.89 3.24
CA SER A 99 30.04 8.69 3.56
C SER A 99 30.98 9.15 2.44
N LEU A 100 30.62 8.89 1.18
CA LEU A 100 31.43 9.23 0.02
C LEU A 100 31.37 10.72 -0.29
N VAL A 101 30.23 11.37 -0.08
CA VAL A 101 30.07 12.81 -0.37
C VAL A 101 30.53 13.67 0.80
N TYR A 102 30.11 13.37 2.03
CA TYR A 102 30.38 14.20 3.20
C TYR A 102 31.86 14.21 3.58
N TYR A 103 32.49 13.05 3.76
CA TYR A 103 33.87 13.02 4.28
C TYR A 103 34.90 13.68 3.36
N PRO A 104 34.87 13.48 2.03
CA PRO A 104 35.80 14.14 1.11
C PRO A 104 35.51 15.62 0.89
N LEU A 105 34.24 16.04 0.97
CA LEU A 105 33.82 17.38 0.57
C LEU A 105 33.47 18.30 1.74
N LYS A 106 33.56 17.83 2.99
CA LYS A 106 33.26 18.66 4.17
C LYS A 106 34.12 19.91 4.32
N ASN A 107 35.31 19.93 3.71
CA ASN A 107 36.25 21.06 3.74
C ASN A 107 36.27 21.84 2.42
N THR A 108 35.35 21.57 1.47
CA THR A 108 35.26 22.36 0.24
C THR A 108 34.29 23.52 0.43
N ASP A 109 34.76 24.75 0.23
CA ASP A 109 33.93 25.95 0.43
C ASP A 109 32.84 26.11 -0.64
N ASN A 110 32.95 25.38 -1.75
CA ASN A 110 32.09 25.52 -2.93
C ASN A 110 30.86 24.60 -2.94
N LEU A 111 30.76 23.61 -2.04
CA LEU A 111 29.67 22.64 -2.04
C LEU A 111 28.91 22.65 -0.72
N LYS A 112 27.58 22.73 -0.79
CA LYS A 112 26.70 22.59 0.38
C LYS A 112 25.98 21.24 0.35
N ILE A 113 25.93 20.57 1.49
CA ILE A 113 25.23 19.29 1.66
C ILE A 113 24.07 19.50 2.63
N ILE A 114 22.86 19.09 2.23
CA ILE A 114 21.65 19.13 3.05
C ILE A 114 21.16 17.70 3.23
N ILE A 115 21.00 17.26 4.47
CA ILE A 115 20.46 15.94 4.79
C ILE A 115 19.05 16.14 5.36
N MET A 116 18.04 15.62 4.67
CA MET A 116 16.64 15.69 5.09
C MET A 116 16.19 14.37 5.71
N SER A 117 15.44 14.49 6.81
CA SER A 117 14.88 13.36 7.55
C SER A 117 13.52 13.74 8.12
N ALA A 118 12.55 12.83 8.02
CA ALA A 118 11.22 13.02 8.60
C ALA A 118 11.16 12.71 10.10
N THR A 119 12.16 11.98 10.64
CA THR A 119 12.15 11.56 12.05
C THR A 119 12.96 12.52 12.94
N LEU A 120 12.49 12.67 14.18
CA LEU A 120 13.01 13.60 15.19
C LEU A 120 14.43 13.28 15.72
N ASP A 121 15.06 12.18 15.28
CA ASP A 121 16.38 11.78 15.77
C ASP A 121 17.55 12.55 15.13
N ALA A 122 17.33 13.84 14.92
CA ALA A 122 18.30 14.77 14.37
C ALA A 122 19.56 14.88 15.25
N ALA A 123 19.44 14.61 16.56
CA ALA A 123 20.56 14.61 17.49
C ALA A 123 21.61 13.55 17.16
N LYS A 124 21.22 12.39 16.60
CA LYS A 124 22.18 11.38 16.12
C LYS A 124 22.92 11.87 14.89
N PHE A 125 22.22 12.48 13.92
CA PHE A 125 22.85 13.06 12.73
C PHE A 125 23.83 14.18 13.11
N GLN A 126 23.45 15.10 14.01
CA GLN A 126 24.36 16.18 14.44
C GLN A 126 25.67 15.69 15.05
N LYS A 127 25.66 14.55 15.75
CA LYS A 127 26.90 13.94 16.30
C LYS A 127 27.80 13.39 15.20
N ILE A 128 27.22 12.87 14.11
CA ILE A 128 27.95 12.29 12.98
C ILE A 128 28.54 13.40 12.10
N PHE A 129 27.83 14.51 11.92
CA PHE A 129 28.21 15.60 11.01
C PHE A 129 28.79 16.82 11.74
N ASP A 130 29.77 16.62 12.64
CA ASP A 130 30.57 17.69 13.26
C ASP A 130 29.75 18.87 13.86
N LYS A 131 28.58 18.59 14.47
CA LYS A 131 27.64 19.60 15.02
C LYS A 131 27.09 20.58 13.95
N SER A 132 26.86 20.09 12.75
CA SER A 132 26.22 20.86 11.68
C SER A 132 24.90 21.51 12.14
N PRO A 133 24.54 22.70 11.59
CA PRO A 133 23.29 23.38 11.90
C PRO A 133 22.08 22.47 11.67
N LEU A 134 21.16 22.45 12.64
CA LEU A 134 19.92 21.70 12.54
C LEU A 134 18.75 22.67 12.33
N LEU A 135 18.06 22.50 11.21
CA LEU A 135 16.77 23.14 10.95
C LEU A 135 15.67 22.11 11.22
N SER A 136 14.84 22.37 12.23
CA SER A 136 13.65 21.56 12.51
C SER A 136 12.42 22.33 12.05
N ILE A 137 11.65 21.70 11.16
CA ILE A 137 10.35 22.20 10.71
C ILE A 137 9.29 21.46 11.54
N PRO A 138 8.45 22.16 12.33
CA PRO A 138 7.41 21.52 13.10
C PRO A 138 6.41 20.84 12.15
N GLY A 139 6.19 19.55 12.35
CA GLY A 139 5.10 18.84 11.68
C GLY A 139 3.77 19.26 12.31
N PHE A 140 2.75 19.44 11.49
CA PHE A 140 1.37 19.53 11.97
C PHE A 140 0.75 18.15 11.84
N THR A 141 0.42 17.54 12.98
CA THR A 141 -0.45 16.35 13.00
C THR A 141 -1.82 16.77 13.52
N TYR A 142 -2.86 16.22 12.90
CA TYR A 142 -4.20 16.30 13.46
C TYR A 142 -4.40 15.12 14.42
N PRO A 143 -5.17 15.29 15.50
CA PRO A 143 -5.47 14.17 16.39
C PRO A 143 -6.16 13.06 15.60
N ILE A 144 -5.60 11.86 15.66
CA ILE A 144 -6.16 10.65 15.02
C ILE A 144 -6.79 9.77 16.09
N GLY A 145 -8.00 9.29 15.82
CA GLY A 145 -8.63 8.23 16.63
C GLY A 145 -8.07 6.88 16.20
N ILE A 146 -7.68 6.04 17.15
CA ILE A 146 -7.20 4.69 16.89
C ILE A 146 -8.26 3.71 17.39
N ILE A 147 -8.74 2.86 16.48
CA ILE A 147 -9.72 1.81 16.77
C ILE A 147 -9.00 0.48 16.53
N TYR A 148 -9.05 -0.41 17.52
CA TYR A 148 -8.52 -1.76 17.41
C TYR A 148 -9.68 -2.73 17.22
N ASP A 149 -9.49 -3.66 16.30
CA ASP A 149 -10.39 -4.78 16.12
C ASP A 149 -9.87 -5.98 16.93
N ASN A 150 -10.74 -6.59 17.72
CA ASN A 150 -10.38 -7.70 18.60
C ASN A 150 -10.58 -9.08 17.94
N GLU A 151 -11.19 -9.12 16.75
CA GLU A 151 -11.46 -10.37 16.02
C GLU A 151 -10.43 -10.52 14.89
N CYS A 152 -9.24 -11.01 15.20
CA CYS A 152 -8.24 -11.39 14.20
C CYS A 152 -8.25 -12.93 14.04
N PRO A 153 -8.08 -13.48 12.83
CA PRO A 153 -8.03 -14.93 12.66
C PRO A 153 -6.88 -15.55 13.45
N ASP A 154 -7.14 -16.70 14.11
CA ASP A 154 -6.12 -17.39 14.94
C ASP A 154 -4.88 -17.85 14.12
N ASP A 155 -5.03 -17.99 12.79
CA ASP A 155 -3.98 -18.45 11.86
C ASP A 155 -3.74 -17.45 10.72
N GLU A 156 -3.20 -16.28 11.07
CA GLU A 156 -2.87 -15.18 10.15
C GLU A 156 -1.87 -15.54 9.04
N GLN A 157 -1.15 -16.66 9.18
CA GLN A 157 -0.13 -17.09 8.21
C GLN A 157 -0.66 -18.11 7.19
N SER A 158 -1.80 -18.75 7.49
CA SER A 158 -2.46 -19.62 6.53
C SER A 158 -3.07 -18.81 5.39
N ALA A 159 -3.19 -19.44 4.22
CA ALA A 159 -3.90 -18.86 3.09
C ALA A 159 -5.34 -18.44 3.46
N ASN A 160 -6.01 -19.23 4.31
CA ASN A 160 -7.36 -18.93 4.77
C ASN A 160 -7.40 -17.70 5.70
N GLY A 161 -6.47 -17.58 6.64
CA GLY A 161 -6.41 -16.42 7.53
C GLY A 161 -6.09 -15.12 6.78
N ILE A 162 -5.20 -15.18 5.79
CA ILE A 162 -4.93 -14.03 4.89
C ILE A 162 -6.22 -13.64 4.16
N HIS A 163 -6.94 -14.60 3.58
CA HIS A 163 -8.21 -14.31 2.90
C HIS A 163 -9.25 -13.68 3.83
N GLU A 164 -9.37 -14.17 5.06
CA GLU A 164 -10.30 -13.63 6.06
C GLU A 164 -9.93 -12.19 6.45
N ILE A 165 -8.64 -11.88 6.62
CA ILE A 165 -8.15 -10.52 6.88
C ILE A 165 -8.50 -9.59 5.71
N LEU A 166 -8.26 -10.01 4.46
CA LEU A 166 -8.55 -9.18 3.28
C LEU A 166 -10.05 -8.95 3.10
N GLU A 167 -10.88 -9.96 3.36
CA GLU A 167 -12.35 -9.85 3.34
C GLU A 167 -12.82 -8.85 4.40
N LYS A 168 -12.29 -8.94 5.62
CA LYS A 168 -12.57 -8.02 6.72
C LYS A 168 -12.14 -6.58 6.43
N ILE A 169 -10.97 -6.39 5.81
CA ILE A 169 -10.50 -5.08 5.36
C ILE A 169 -11.51 -4.47 4.36
N ALA A 170 -11.98 -5.27 3.40
CA ALA A 170 -12.99 -4.80 2.44
C ALA A 170 -14.31 -4.41 3.12
N GLU A 171 -14.78 -5.20 4.11
CA GLU A 171 -15.96 -4.85 4.90
C GLU A 171 -15.79 -3.53 5.64
N LEU A 172 -14.63 -3.29 6.28
CA LEU A 172 -14.33 -2.04 6.98
C LEU A 172 -14.30 -0.84 6.03
N ILE A 173 -13.70 -0.99 4.84
CA ILE A 173 -13.68 0.06 3.81
C ILE A 173 -15.11 0.46 3.45
N VAL A 174 -15.97 -0.52 3.19
CA VAL A 174 -17.37 -0.31 2.84
C VAL A 174 -18.13 0.35 4.00
N GLN A 175 -17.93 -0.12 5.23
CA GLN A 175 -18.54 0.49 6.42
C GLN A 175 -18.13 1.95 6.61
N ILE A 176 -16.83 2.27 6.49
CA ILE A 176 -16.32 3.65 6.61
C ILE A 176 -16.93 4.52 5.51
N HIS A 177 -16.96 4.03 4.28
CA HIS A 177 -17.55 4.74 3.14
C HIS A 177 -19.03 5.07 3.36
N PHE A 178 -19.84 4.10 3.79
CA PHE A 178 -21.27 4.32 4.03
C PHE A 178 -21.58 5.12 5.30
N ASN A 179 -20.69 5.12 6.29
CA ASN A 179 -20.84 5.92 7.51
C ASN A 179 -20.51 7.42 7.28
N ASN A 180 -20.32 7.85 6.04
CA ASN A 180 -20.20 9.26 5.61
C ASN A 180 -19.10 10.05 6.34
N THR A 181 -17.95 9.42 6.59
CA THR A 181 -16.73 10.18 6.90
C THR A 181 -16.27 10.89 5.63
N ASN A 182 -16.46 12.20 5.53
CA ASN A 182 -15.89 12.99 4.44
C ASN A 182 -14.36 12.81 4.42
N GLY A 183 -13.82 12.23 3.36
CA GLY A 183 -12.39 12.02 3.17
C GLY A 183 -12.07 10.80 2.32
N ASP A 184 -10.81 10.70 1.90
CA ASP A 184 -10.28 9.54 1.20
C ASP A 184 -9.86 8.45 2.20
N ILE A 185 -9.91 7.18 1.76
CA ILE A 185 -9.48 6.02 2.55
C ILE A 185 -8.13 5.54 2.03
N LEU A 186 -7.11 5.54 2.90
CA LEU A 186 -5.80 4.95 2.61
C LEU A 186 -5.67 3.60 3.28
N VAL A 187 -5.45 2.54 2.50
CA VAL A 187 -5.34 1.16 2.97
C VAL A 187 -3.93 0.64 2.68
N PHE A 188 -3.29 0.04 3.69
CA PHE A 188 -1.97 -0.58 3.56
C PHE A 188 -2.14 -2.09 3.38
N LEU A 189 -1.62 -2.62 2.27
CA LEU A 189 -1.67 -4.05 1.95
C LEU A 189 -0.24 -4.57 1.62
N PRO A 190 0.06 -5.86 1.87
CA PRO A 190 1.42 -6.39 1.76
C PRO A 190 1.96 -6.41 0.32
N GLY A 191 1.10 -6.71 -0.65
CA GLY A 191 1.52 -6.90 -2.03
C GLY A 191 0.42 -6.69 -3.06
N LYS A 192 0.81 -6.82 -4.33
CA LYS A 192 -0.08 -6.63 -5.49
C LYS A 192 -1.26 -7.60 -5.51
N GLU A 193 -1.03 -8.86 -5.14
CA GLU A 193 -2.08 -9.89 -5.11
C GLU A 193 -3.16 -9.55 -4.09
N ASP A 194 -2.75 -9.13 -2.89
CA ASP A 194 -3.66 -8.71 -1.82
C ASP A 194 -4.48 -7.47 -2.21
N ILE A 195 -3.85 -6.52 -2.93
CA ILE A 195 -4.53 -5.35 -3.50
C ILE A 195 -5.65 -5.79 -4.45
N LEU A 196 -5.33 -6.68 -5.41
CA LEU A 196 -6.31 -7.17 -6.39
C LEU A 196 -7.42 -8.02 -5.74
N ASN A 197 -7.09 -8.78 -4.70
CA ASN A 197 -8.09 -9.56 -3.96
C ASN A 197 -9.03 -8.65 -3.17
N THR A 198 -8.47 -7.63 -2.48
CA THR A 198 -9.25 -6.62 -1.75
C THR A 198 -10.18 -5.86 -2.69
N GLU A 199 -9.70 -5.45 -3.87
CA GLU A 199 -10.53 -4.83 -4.92
C GLU A 199 -11.75 -5.69 -5.27
N LYS A 200 -11.54 -6.99 -5.50
CA LYS A 200 -12.65 -7.94 -5.76
C LYS A 200 -13.61 -8.09 -4.59
N TYR A 201 -13.12 -8.04 -3.36
CA TYR A 201 -13.97 -8.13 -2.17
C TYR A 201 -14.83 -6.86 -1.99
N ILE A 202 -14.30 -5.69 -2.37
CA ILE A 202 -15.05 -4.43 -2.36
C ILE A 202 -16.12 -4.43 -3.46
N GLU A 203 -15.79 -4.88 -4.68
CA GLU A 203 -16.73 -4.91 -5.80
C GLU A 203 -17.90 -5.89 -5.58
N TYR A 204 -17.62 -7.04 -4.96
CA TYR A 204 -18.62 -8.07 -4.64
C TYR A 204 -18.71 -8.25 -3.13
N PRO A 205 -19.39 -7.33 -2.40
CA PRO A 205 -19.46 -7.37 -0.96
C PRO A 205 -20.08 -8.68 -0.48
N VAL A 206 -19.59 -9.15 0.67
CA VAL A 206 -19.85 -10.47 1.28
C VAL A 206 -21.32 -10.90 1.30
N PRO A 207 -22.33 -10.03 1.54
CA PRO A 207 -23.73 -10.42 1.48
C PRO A 207 -24.14 -11.00 0.12
N LEU A 208 -23.64 -10.44 -0.98
CA LEU A 208 -23.96 -10.94 -2.33
C LEU A 208 -23.26 -12.27 -2.60
N ARG A 209 -22.02 -12.45 -2.14
CA ARG A 209 -21.29 -13.72 -2.35
C ARG A 209 -21.88 -14.87 -1.52
N LYS A 210 -22.22 -14.62 -0.25
CA LYS A 210 -22.93 -15.59 0.59
C LYS A 210 -24.32 -15.89 0.07
N LEU A 211 -25.04 -14.89 -0.45
CA LEU A 211 -26.36 -15.09 -1.04
C LEU A 211 -26.28 -15.89 -2.34
N LEU A 212 -25.31 -15.59 -3.21
CA LEU A 212 -25.07 -16.35 -4.44
C LEU A 212 -24.71 -17.81 -4.14
N SER A 213 -23.75 -18.06 -3.24
CA SER A 213 -23.39 -19.44 -2.87
C SER A 213 -24.53 -20.17 -2.16
N THR A 214 -25.34 -19.47 -1.36
CA THR A 214 -26.55 -20.05 -0.76
C THR A 214 -27.60 -20.39 -1.81
N LEU A 215 -27.81 -19.53 -2.80
CA LEU A 215 -28.73 -19.79 -3.92
C LEU A 215 -28.26 -21.00 -4.75
N GLU A 216 -26.97 -21.07 -5.10
CA GLU A 216 -26.39 -22.21 -5.82
C GLU A 216 -26.57 -23.51 -5.03
N ASN A 217 -26.32 -23.48 -3.72
CA ASN A 217 -26.54 -24.64 -2.85
C ASN A 217 -28.02 -25.06 -2.80
N LEU A 218 -28.96 -24.11 -2.75
CA LEU A 218 -30.39 -24.42 -2.75
C LEU A 218 -30.85 -25.03 -4.08
N ILE A 219 -30.31 -24.56 -5.22
CA ILE A 219 -30.53 -25.18 -6.53
C ILE A 219 -29.96 -26.61 -6.56
N HIS A 220 -28.71 -26.78 -6.08
CA HIS A 220 -28.07 -28.10 -6.01
C HIS A 220 -28.84 -29.09 -5.11
N TYR A 221 -29.40 -28.62 -4.00
CA TYR A 221 -30.26 -29.43 -3.14
C TYR A 221 -31.66 -29.66 -3.75
N GLY A 222 -32.01 -29.01 -4.85
CA GLY A 222 -33.33 -29.12 -5.48
C GLY A 222 -34.43 -28.43 -4.70
N CYS A 223 -34.08 -27.47 -3.84
CA CYS A 223 -35.03 -26.58 -3.16
C CYS A 223 -35.50 -25.44 -4.08
N LEU A 224 -34.67 -25.09 -5.08
CA LEU A 224 -34.96 -24.12 -6.14
C LEU A 224 -34.73 -24.76 -7.50
N GLU A 225 -35.51 -24.34 -8.50
CA GLU A 225 -35.26 -24.64 -9.93
C GLU A 225 -34.20 -23.67 -10.50
N ASP A 226 -33.68 -23.95 -11.70
CA ASP A 226 -32.70 -23.10 -12.41
C ASP A 226 -33.26 -21.70 -12.73
N ASP A 227 -34.58 -21.55 -12.83
CA ASP A 227 -35.28 -20.27 -13.01
C ASP A 227 -35.58 -19.56 -11.66
N GLN A 228 -35.00 -20.05 -10.57
CA GLN A 228 -35.11 -19.54 -9.20
C GLN A 228 -36.51 -19.66 -8.58
N GLN A 229 -37.41 -20.45 -9.17
CA GLN A 229 -38.69 -20.78 -8.56
C GLN A 229 -38.53 -21.84 -7.47
N ILE A 230 -39.35 -21.74 -6.42
CA ILE A 230 -39.32 -22.71 -5.31
C ILE A 230 -39.98 -24.03 -5.69
N THR A 231 -39.27 -25.13 -5.48
CA THR A 231 -39.79 -26.49 -5.74
C THR A 231 -40.73 -26.94 -4.62
N GLU A 232 -41.47 -28.04 -4.84
CA GLU A 232 -42.24 -28.67 -3.77
C GLU A 232 -41.34 -29.17 -2.62
N LEU A 233 -40.13 -29.65 -2.94
CA LEU A 233 -39.13 -30.01 -1.94
C LEU A 233 -38.68 -28.79 -1.14
N GLY A 234 -38.49 -27.64 -1.79
CA GLY A 234 -38.16 -26.38 -1.12
C GLY A 234 -39.27 -25.93 -0.15
N LYS A 235 -40.54 -25.97 -0.57
CA LYS A 235 -41.70 -25.63 0.28
C LYS A 235 -41.83 -26.56 1.49
N ILE A 236 -41.53 -27.84 1.30
CA ILE A 236 -41.55 -28.83 2.38
C ILE A 236 -40.36 -28.59 3.32
N SER A 237 -39.17 -28.34 2.79
CA SER A 237 -37.95 -28.09 3.57
C SER A 237 -38.08 -26.90 4.51
N GLN A 238 -38.82 -25.85 4.12
CA GLN A 238 -39.13 -24.71 4.98
C GLN A 238 -39.89 -25.08 6.28
N LYS A 239 -40.59 -26.22 6.29
CA LYS A 239 -41.36 -26.69 7.45
C LYS A 239 -40.50 -27.46 8.46
N PHE A 240 -39.28 -27.83 8.09
CA PHE A 240 -38.37 -28.56 8.97
C PHE A 240 -37.38 -27.61 9.66
N PRO A 241 -37.16 -27.75 10.98
CA PRO A 241 -36.20 -26.93 11.72
C PRO A 241 -34.76 -27.46 11.55
N VAL A 242 -34.34 -27.79 10.33
CA VAL A 242 -33.00 -28.31 10.03
C VAL A 242 -32.47 -27.68 8.73
N LYS A 243 -31.17 -27.82 8.45
CA LYS A 243 -30.58 -27.32 7.21
C LYS A 243 -31.24 -27.97 5.97
N PRO A 244 -31.37 -27.24 4.84
CA PRO A 244 -32.03 -27.75 3.62
C PRO A 244 -31.49 -29.09 3.10
N CYS A 245 -30.18 -29.34 3.23
CA CYS A 245 -29.58 -30.62 2.86
C CYS A 245 -30.11 -31.80 3.69
N LEU A 246 -30.35 -31.60 4.99
CA LEU A 246 -30.90 -32.64 5.88
C LEU A 246 -32.40 -32.80 5.68
N ALA A 247 -33.12 -31.72 5.41
CA ALA A 247 -34.54 -31.77 5.05
C ALA A 247 -34.77 -32.60 3.78
N LYS A 248 -33.90 -32.45 2.77
CA LYS A 248 -33.90 -33.30 1.57
C LYS A 248 -33.70 -34.77 1.92
N ILE A 249 -32.69 -35.10 2.73
CA ILE A 249 -32.40 -36.49 3.11
C ILE A 249 -33.58 -37.12 3.87
N LEU A 250 -34.22 -36.35 4.78
CA LEU A 250 -35.44 -36.78 5.46
C LEU A 250 -36.59 -37.04 4.49
N PHE A 251 -36.78 -36.18 3.50
CA PHE A 251 -37.81 -36.35 2.48
C PHE A 251 -37.57 -37.59 1.60
N GLU A 252 -36.35 -37.78 1.11
CA GLU A 252 -35.99 -38.93 0.27
C GLU A 252 -36.07 -40.26 1.05
N SER A 253 -35.77 -40.25 2.35
CA SER A 253 -35.85 -41.45 3.20
C SER A 253 -37.24 -42.11 3.19
N TYR A 254 -38.30 -41.33 2.96
CA TYR A 254 -39.66 -41.84 2.82
C TYR A 254 -39.80 -42.71 1.57
N GLN A 255 -39.21 -42.31 0.44
CA GLN A 255 -39.25 -43.09 -0.81
C GLN A 255 -38.47 -44.41 -0.68
N TYR A 256 -37.41 -44.40 0.13
CA TYR A 256 -36.58 -45.58 0.38
C TYR A 256 -37.03 -46.42 1.58
N ASN A 257 -38.18 -46.10 2.21
CA ASN A 257 -38.71 -46.78 3.40
C ASN A 257 -37.69 -46.90 4.56
N CYS A 258 -36.86 -45.87 4.77
CA CYS A 258 -35.81 -45.86 5.79
C CYS A 258 -35.87 -44.67 6.75
N THR A 259 -37.03 -44.00 6.84
CA THR A 259 -37.24 -42.77 7.60
C THR A 259 -36.87 -42.87 9.07
N ASP A 260 -37.21 -43.96 9.76
CA ASP A 260 -36.89 -44.12 11.19
C ASP A 260 -35.39 -44.09 11.48
N SER A 261 -34.58 -44.68 10.60
CA SER A 261 -33.13 -44.73 10.74
C SER A 261 -32.51 -43.37 10.43
N ILE A 262 -32.96 -42.74 9.34
CA ILE A 262 -32.46 -41.43 8.91
C ILE A 262 -32.86 -40.34 9.92
N PHE A 263 -34.08 -40.37 10.45
CA PHE A 263 -34.53 -39.43 11.46
C PHE A 263 -33.66 -39.46 12.72
N LYS A 264 -33.25 -40.65 13.17
CA LYS A 264 -32.31 -40.81 14.29
C LYS A 264 -30.93 -40.22 13.95
N ILE A 265 -30.40 -40.49 12.75
CA ILE A 265 -29.11 -39.94 12.31
C ILE A 265 -29.15 -38.40 12.26
N VAL A 266 -30.18 -37.83 11.64
CA VAL A 266 -30.34 -36.37 11.56
C VAL A 266 -30.49 -35.75 12.95
N SER A 267 -31.23 -36.39 13.85
CA SER A 267 -31.36 -35.95 15.24
C SER A 267 -30.02 -35.95 15.98
N MET A 268 -29.13 -36.91 15.70
CA MET A 268 -27.78 -36.95 16.25
C MET A 268 -26.86 -35.87 15.66
N LEU A 269 -27.02 -35.54 14.37
CA LEU A 269 -26.23 -34.52 13.68
C LEU A 269 -26.61 -33.08 14.07
N GLU A 270 -27.86 -32.86 14.49
CA GLU A 270 -28.36 -31.55 14.94
C GLU A 270 -28.27 -31.38 16.47
N SER A 271 -27.79 -32.39 17.18
CA SER A 271 -27.47 -32.25 18.60
C SER A 271 -26.13 -31.49 18.75
N PRO A 272 -26.02 -30.52 19.68
CA PRO A 272 -24.80 -29.73 19.87
C PRO A 272 -23.60 -30.54 20.34
#